data_AF-A0A7V8DP72-F1
#
_entry.id   AF-A0A7V8DP72-F1
#
_cell.length_a   1.000
_cell.length_b   1.000
_cell.length_c   1.000
_cell.angle_alpha   90.00
_cell.angle_beta   90.00
_cell.angle_gamma   90.00
#
_symmetry.space_group_name_H-M   'P 1'
#
loop_
_entity.id
_entity.type
_entity.pdbx_description
1 polymer ?
#
loop_
_entity_poly.entity_id
_entity_poly.type
_entity_poly.pdbx_seq_one_letter_code
_entity_poly.pdbx_strand_id
1 'polypeptide(L)'
;MIKALESGAQLALHAMRRAALQDGKSCPVRTEKVISAQLRMRDFANMLLNDGRHLNLGAIGELEATPDERSLLNVLSAAQHHDQEAFIAALRWLVGREPNDNIRDTARLAAFAFSEAGWTWGAPNVPRAPEPPYGMKAVRPVE
;
A
#
# COMPACT_ATOMS: atom_id res chain seq x y z
N MET A 1 9.66 25.13 -8.12
CA MET A 1 9.30 24.82 -6.73
C MET A 1 8.18 23.77 -6.79
N ILE A 2 8.54 22.49 -6.88
CA ILE A 2 7.55 21.41 -6.98
C ILE A 2 6.93 21.30 -5.59
N LYS A 3 5.63 21.60 -5.47
CA LYS A 3 4.89 21.37 -4.22
C LYS A 3 5.00 19.87 -3.95
N ALA A 4 5.84 19.49 -2.98
CA ALA A 4 5.89 18.13 -2.51
C ALA A 4 4.47 17.78 -2.04
N LEU A 5 3.87 16.77 -2.66
CA LEU A 5 2.56 16.27 -2.26
C LEU A 5 2.67 15.77 -0.81
N GLU A 6 1.60 15.93 -0.02
CA GLU A 6 1.52 15.27 1.29
C GLU A 6 1.76 13.77 1.11
N SER A 7 2.47 13.13 2.04
CA SER A 7 2.89 11.72 1.91
C SER A 7 1.73 10.81 1.54
N GLY A 8 0.55 11.01 2.14
CA GLY A 8 -0.68 10.28 1.81
C GLY A 8 -1.17 10.44 0.37
N ALA A 9 -1.08 11.65 -0.19
CA ALA A 9 -1.44 11.92 -1.57
C ALA A 9 -0.41 11.32 -2.56
N GLN A 10 0.88 11.39 -2.22
CA GLN A 10 1.92 10.70 -2.98
C GLN A 10 1.67 9.19 -2.98
N LEU A 11 1.47 8.59 -1.81
CA LEU A 11 1.12 7.18 -1.63
C LEU A 11 -0.09 6.76 -2.48
N ALA A 12 -1.17 7.53 -2.45
CA ALA A 12 -2.36 7.25 -3.25
C ALA A 12 -2.05 7.30 -4.75
N LEU A 13 -1.27 8.28 -5.21
CA LEU A 13 -0.88 8.40 -6.61
C LEU A 13 0.02 7.24 -7.06
N HIS A 14 0.98 6.82 -6.24
CA HIS A 14 1.80 5.65 -6.54
C HIS A 14 0.94 4.38 -6.62
N ALA A 15 0.02 4.18 -5.68
CA ALA A 15 -0.90 3.04 -5.70
C ALA A 15 -1.78 3.02 -6.96
N MET A 16 -2.36 4.15 -7.36
CA MET A 16 -3.17 4.29 -8.57
C MET A 16 -2.38 4.01 -9.84
N ARG A 17 -1.16 4.58 -9.96
CA ARG A 17 -0.31 4.36 -11.12
C ARG A 17 0.06 2.90 -11.30
N ARG A 18 0.37 2.21 -10.20
CA ARG A 18 0.76 0.80 -10.23
C ARG A 18 -0.43 -0.11 -10.56
N ALA A 19 -1.62 0.20 -10.07
CA ALA A 19 -2.85 -0.49 -10.48
C ALA A 19 -3.12 -0.32 -11.99
N ALA A 20 -2.98 0.90 -12.52
CA ALA A 20 -3.22 1.20 -13.94
C ALA A 20 -2.27 0.47 -14.91
N LEU A 21 -1.04 0.16 -14.48
CA LEU A 21 -0.06 -0.57 -15.29
C LEU A 21 -0.36 -2.07 -15.45
N GLN A 22 -1.13 -2.68 -14.53
CA GLN A 22 -1.35 -4.13 -14.55
C GLN A 22 -2.45 -4.57 -15.51
N ASP A 23 -3.49 -3.75 -15.73
CA ASP A 23 -4.67 -4.21 -16.48
C ASP A 23 -4.91 -3.54 -17.83
N GLY A 24 -4.12 -2.53 -18.23
CA GLY A 24 -4.22 -1.88 -19.55
C GLY A 24 -5.58 -1.28 -19.92
N LYS A 25 -6.59 -1.43 -19.06
CA LYS A 25 -7.95 -0.98 -19.22
C LYS A 25 -8.13 0.29 -18.40
N SER A 26 -8.57 1.34 -19.09
CA SER A 26 -9.07 2.57 -18.48
C SER A 26 -10.07 2.22 -17.37
N CYS A 27 -9.67 2.34 -16.11
CA CYS A 27 -10.60 2.18 -15.00
C CYS A 27 -11.75 3.18 -15.19
N PRO A 28 -13.02 2.76 -15.13
CA PRO A 28 -14.17 3.68 -15.19
C PRO A 28 -14.31 4.35 -13.83
N VAL A 29 -13.40 5.26 -13.52
CA VAL A 29 -13.28 5.83 -12.18
C VAL A 29 -14.28 6.98 -11.99
N ARG A 30 -15.12 6.90 -10.96
CA ARG A 30 -15.96 8.04 -10.52
C ARG A 30 -15.11 8.94 -9.62
N THR A 31 -15.02 10.24 -9.95
CA THR A 31 -14.18 11.23 -9.24
C THR A 31 -14.39 11.24 -7.73
N GLU A 32 -15.62 11.07 -7.25
CA GLU A 32 -15.92 11.04 -5.80
C GLU A 32 -15.29 9.84 -5.09
N LYS A 33 -15.31 8.66 -5.73
CA LYS A 33 -14.72 7.45 -5.16
C LYS A 33 -13.20 7.51 -5.17
N VAL A 34 -12.60 8.19 -6.15
CA VAL A 34 -11.17 8.54 -6.15
C VAL A 34 -10.79 9.32 -4.92
N ILE A 35 -11.54 10.39 -4.67
CA ILE A 35 -11.28 11.28 -3.55
C ILE A 35 -11.40 10.48 -2.24
N SER A 36 -12.44 9.65 -2.10
CA SER A 36 -12.57 8.75 -0.95
C SER A 36 -11.36 7.83 -0.78
N ALA A 37 -10.91 7.15 -1.84
CA ALA A 37 -9.74 6.30 -1.80
C ALA A 37 -8.46 7.05 -1.42
N GLN A 38 -8.25 8.27 -1.95
CA GLN A 38 -7.14 9.14 -1.60
C GLN A 38 -7.17 9.55 -0.13
N LEU A 39 -8.36 9.89 0.39
CA LEU A 39 -8.54 10.23 1.80
C LEU A 39 -8.21 9.05 2.71
N ARG A 40 -8.71 7.85 2.40
CA ARG A 40 -8.39 6.65 3.18
C ARG A 40 -6.92 6.29 3.12
N MET A 41 -6.28 6.48 1.97
CA MET A 41 -4.84 6.26 1.84
C MET A 41 -4.04 7.27 2.66
N ARG A 42 -4.51 8.51 2.73
CA ARG A 42 -3.91 9.54 3.58
C ARG A 42 -4.07 9.22 5.05
N ASP A 43 -5.24 8.75 5.48
CA ASP A 43 -5.47 8.30 6.86
C ASP A 43 -4.50 7.17 7.21
N PHE A 44 -4.35 6.19 6.31
CA PHE A 44 -3.42 5.09 6.50
C PHE A 44 -1.96 5.56 6.58
N ALA A 45 -1.55 6.45 5.67
CA ALA A 45 -0.22 7.02 5.65
C ALA A 45 0.11 7.81 6.93
N ASN A 46 -0.83 8.63 7.39
CA ASN A 46 -0.68 9.42 8.62
C ASN A 46 -0.57 8.51 9.83
N MET A 47 -1.35 7.42 9.86
CA MET A 47 -1.24 6.44 10.92
C MET A 47 0.13 5.76 10.93
N LEU A 48 0.65 5.32 9.77
CA LEU A 48 2.00 4.74 9.68
C LEU A 48 3.06 5.73 10.16
N LEU A 49 2.95 7.00 9.76
CA LEU A 49 3.86 8.06 10.20
C LEU A 49 3.81 8.27 11.72
N ASN A 50 2.60 8.36 12.29
CA ASN A 50 2.39 8.50 13.74
C ASN A 50 2.89 7.27 14.51
N ASP A 51 2.85 6.10 13.88
CA ASP A 51 3.37 4.84 14.42
C ASP A 51 4.91 4.75 14.35
N GLY A 52 5.56 5.74 13.72
CA GLY A 52 7.01 5.85 13.55
C GLY A 52 7.54 5.24 12.25
N ARG A 53 6.66 4.79 11.35
CA ARG A 53 7.03 4.16 10.07
C ARG A 53 7.05 5.19 8.94
N HIS A 54 8.26 5.59 8.57
CA HIS A 54 8.51 6.42 7.38
C HIS A 54 8.69 5.53 6.15
N LEU A 55 7.79 5.64 5.17
CA LEU A 55 7.89 4.89 3.92
C LEU A 55 8.80 5.61 2.92
N ASN A 56 9.71 4.88 2.30
CA ASN A 56 10.55 5.35 1.20
C ASN A 56 9.80 5.15 -0.12
N LEU A 57 9.18 6.22 -0.60
CA LEU A 57 8.45 6.23 -1.87
C LEU A 57 9.38 6.64 -3.01
N GLY A 58 9.15 6.09 -4.19
CA GLY A 58 9.87 6.48 -5.41
C GLY A 58 9.45 7.86 -5.90
N ALA A 59 10.08 8.32 -6.98
CA ALA A 59 9.66 9.57 -7.61
C ALA A 59 8.38 9.35 -8.44
N ILE A 60 7.50 10.35 -8.46
CA ILE A 60 6.33 10.37 -9.34
C ILE A 60 6.83 10.42 -10.78
N GLY A 61 6.86 9.28 -11.46
CA GLY A 61 7.39 9.17 -12.81
C GLY A 61 8.02 7.82 -13.04
N GLU A 62 8.65 7.29 -11.99
CA GLU A 62 9.38 6.04 -12.02
C GLU A 62 8.43 4.85 -12.15
N LEU A 63 8.84 3.90 -12.99
CA LEU A 63 8.10 2.67 -13.20
C LEU A 63 8.49 1.60 -12.17
N GLU A 64 9.67 1.70 -11.57
CA GLU A 64 10.12 0.75 -10.57
C GLU A 64 9.56 1.10 -9.19
N ALA A 65 8.84 0.16 -8.59
CA ALA A 65 8.32 0.32 -7.24
C ALA A 65 9.44 0.05 -6.23
N THR A 66 9.58 0.94 -5.24
CA THR A 66 10.47 0.74 -4.10
C THR A 66 10.02 -0.48 -3.27
N PRO A 67 10.89 -1.04 -2.41
CA PRO A 67 10.49 -2.12 -1.51
C PRO A 67 9.28 -1.77 -0.62
N ASP A 68 9.21 -0.52 -0.16
CA ASP A 68 8.09 -0.04 0.68
C ASP A 68 6.80 0.05 -0.13
N GLU A 69 6.87 0.53 -1.37
CA GLU A 69 5.72 0.58 -2.28
C GLU A 69 5.24 -0.83 -2.65
N ARG A 70 6.15 -1.78 -2.87
CA ARG A 70 5.80 -3.19 -3.11
C ARG A 70 5.11 -3.79 -1.89
N SER A 71 5.65 -3.57 -0.70
CA SER A 71 5.06 -4.08 0.55
C SER A 71 3.66 -3.52 0.78
N LEU A 72 3.49 -2.22 0.53
CA LEU A 72 2.21 -1.55 0.57
C LEU A 72 1.21 -2.15 -0.43
N LEU A 73 1.61 -2.33 -1.68
CA LEU A 73 0.73 -2.91 -2.71
C LEU A 73 0.33 -4.34 -2.35
N ASN A 74 1.23 -5.13 -1.75
CA ASN A 74 0.90 -6.47 -1.26
C ASN A 74 -0.15 -6.43 -0.15
N VAL A 75 -0.05 -5.48 0.80
CA VAL A 75 -1.06 -5.27 1.85
C VAL A 75 -2.42 -4.97 1.22
N LEU A 76 -2.45 -4.00 0.32
CA LEU A 76 -3.66 -3.52 -0.32
C LEU A 76 -4.32 -4.62 -1.17
N SER A 77 -3.51 -5.37 -1.92
CA SER A 77 -3.97 -6.51 -2.72
C SER A 77 -4.50 -7.64 -1.84
N ALA A 78 -3.79 -8.04 -0.78
CA ALA A 78 -4.22 -9.12 0.10
C ALA A 78 -5.54 -8.76 0.82
N ALA A 79 -5.68 -7.50 1.24
CA ALA A 79 -6.93 -6.99 1.80
C ALA A 79 -8.11 -7.08 0.81
N GLN A 80 -7.91 -6.72 -0.46
CA GLN A 80 -8.95 -6.82 -1.49
C GLN A 80 -9.34 -8.27 -1.81
N HIS A 81 -8.42 -9.22 -1.71
CA HIS A 81 -8.68 -10.64 -1.97
C HIS A 81 -9.21 -11.39 -0.74
N HIS A 82 -9.42 -10.69 0.38
CA HIS A 82 -9.84 -11.29 1.66
C HIS A 82 -8.89 -12.40 2.17
N ASP A 83 -7.61 -12.38 1.75
CA ASP A 83 -6.58 -13.31 2.25
C ASP A 83 -6.03 -12.76 3.56
N GLN A 84 -6.62 -13.19 4.68
CA GLN A 84 -6.27 -12.68 6.01
C GLN A 84 -4.83 -13.01 6.40
N GLU A 85 -4.31 -14.18 6.04
CA GLU A 85 -2.93 -14.57 6.37
C GLU A 85 -1.93 -13.72 5.58
N ALA A 86 -2.11 -13.61 4.26
CA ALA A 86 -1.25 -12.79 3.42
C ALA A 86 -1.35 -11.30 3.80
N PHE A 87 -2.53 -10.84 4.20
CA PHE A 87 -2.75 -9.48 4.66
C PHE A 87 -1.95 -9.17 5.93
N ILE A 88 -2.04 -10.02 6.96
CA ILE A 88 -1.30 -9.82 8.21
C ILE A 88 0.20 -9.92 7.96
N ALA A 89 0.65 -10.90 7.18
CA ALA A 89 2.07 -11.07 6.85
C ALA A 89 2.64 -9.85 6.10
N ALA A 90 1.94 -9.36 5.07
CA ALA A 90 2.37 -8.20 4.30
C ALA A 90 2.34 -6.91 5.16
N LEU A 91 1.35 -6.76 6.04
CA LEU A 91 1.26 -5.63 6.96
C LEU A 91 2.37 -5.68 8.02
N ARG A 92 2.74 -6.87 8.50
CA ARG A 92 3.90 -7.05 9.37
C ARG A 92 5.20 -6.63 8.69
N TRP A 93 5.39 -6.98 7.42
CA TRP A 93 6.54 -6.50 6.62
C TRP A 93 6.54 -4.99 6.46
N LEU A 94 5.39 -4.39 6.15
CA LEU A 94 5.27 -2.95 5.95
C LEU A 94 5.59 -2.17 7.24
N VAL A 95 5.06 -2.61 8.37
CA VAL A 95 5.18 -1.92 9.67
C VAL A 95 6.47 -2.30 10.40
N GLY A 96 7.03 -3.48 10.13
CA GLY A 96 8.22 -4.03 10.80
C GLY A 96 7.95 -4.60 12.20
N ARG A 97 6.68 -4.75 12.57
CA ARG A 97 6.21 -5.32 13.84
C ARG A 97 4.82 -5.90 13.69
N GLU A 98 4.33 -6.60 14.72
CA GLU A 98 2.95 -7.09 14.74
C GLU A 98 1.98 -5.91 14.66
N PRO A 99 1.14 -5.82 13.61
CA PRO A 99 0.21 -4.71 13.46
C PRO A 99 -0.94 -4.85 14.46
N ASN A 100 -1.28 -3.77 15.15
CA ASN A 100 -2.47 -3.71 16.00
C ASN A 100 -3.76 -3.61 15.16
N ASP A 101 -4.91 -3.75 15.80
CA ASP A 101 -6.20 -3.75 15.12
C ASP A 101 -6.51 -2.44 14.39
N ASN A 102 -6.10 -1.30 14.95
CA ASN A 102 -6.27 0.00 14.29
C ASN A 102 -5.50 0.09 12.95
N ILE A 103 -4.27 -0.43 12.92
CA ILE A 103 -3.47 -0.49 11.68
C ILE A 103 -4.13 -1.40 10.66
N ARG A 104 -4.60 -2.58 11.10
CA ARG A 104 -5.27 -3.57 10.25
C ARG A 104 -6.55 -2.99 9.65
N ASP A 105 -7.38 -2.34 10.45
CA ASP A 105 -8.67 -1.80 10.01
C ASP A 105 -8.49 -0.65 9.04
N THR A 106 -7.58 0.29 9.31
CA THR A 106 -7.34 1.42 8.41
C THR A 106 -6.75 0.96 7.07
N ALA A 107 -5.84 -0.03 7.08
CA ALA A 107 -5.29 -0.60 5.85
C ALA A 107 -6.37 -1.30 5.00
N ARG A 108 -7.30 -2.02 5.64
CA ARG A 108 -8.47 -2.61 4.95
C ARG A 108 -9.39 -1.55 4.38
N LEU A 109 -9.71 -0.51 5.14
CA LEU A 109 -10.55 0.60 4.68
C LEU A 109 -9.94 1.30 3.46
N ALA A 110 -8.62 1.51 3.45
CA ALA A 110 -7.91 2.02 2.29
C ALA A 110 -8.07 1.07 1.08
N ALA A 111 -7.73 -0.20 1.25
CA ALA A 111 -7.81 -1.20 0.18
C ALA A 111 -9.22 -1.32 -0.43
N PHE A 112 -10.26 -1.32 0.40
CA PHE A 112 -11.64 -1.38 -0.05
C PHE A 112 -12.09 -0.08 -0.74
N ALA A 113 -11.69 1.09 -0.26
CA ALA A 113 -12.03 2.35 -0.94
C ALA A 113 -11.45 2.41 -2.36
N PHE A 114 -10.24 1.89 -2.59
CA PHE A 114 -9.70 1.73 -3.93
C PHE A 114 -10.47 0.70 -4.77
N SER A 115 -10.90 -0.41 -4.17
CA SER A 115 -11.74 -1.42 -4.85
C SER A 115 -13.07 -0.81 -5.30
N GLU A 116 -13.74 -0.06 -4.42
CA GLU A 116 -14.99 0.63 -4.72
C GLU A 116 -14.83 1.67 -5.84
N ALA A 117 -13.67 2.32 -5.91
CA ALA A 117 -13.28 3.23 -6.99
C ALA A 117 -12.94 2.52 -8.31
N GLY A 118 -12.93 1.18 -8.32
CA GLY A 118 -12.66 0.37 -9.51
C GLY A 118 -11.18 0.06 -9.73
N TRP A 119 -10.32 0.30 -8.73
CA TRP A 119 -8.92 -0.11 -8.77
C TRP A 119 -8.73 -1.41 -8.01
N THR A 120 -8.42 -2.45 -8.77
CA THR A 120 -8.00 -3.74 -8.24
C THR A 120 -6.49 -3.88 -8.42
N TRP A 121 -5.82 -4.43 -7.41
CA TRP A 121 -4.43 -4.86 -7.57
C TRP A 121 -4.42 -6.32 -7.97
N GLY A 122 -3.55 -6.70 -8.91
CA GLY A 122 -3.34 -8.11 -9.23
C GLY A 122 -2.87 -8.85 -7.98
N ALA A 123 -3.37 -10.09 -7.79
CA ALA A 123 -2.94 -10.95 -6.70
C ALA A 123 -1.40 -10.96 -6.61
N PRO A 124 -0.81 -10.90 -5.40
CA PRO A 124 0.63 -10.90 -5.27
C PRO A 124 1.16 -12.22 -5.83
N ASN A 125 1.71 -12.20 -7.05
CA ASN A 125 2.58 -13.24 -7.59
C ASN A 125 3.94 -13.28 -6.86
N VAL A 126 4.07 -12.52 -5.77
CA VAL A 126 5.27 -12.51 -4.93
C VAL A 126 5.33 -13.87 -4.23
N PRO A 127 6.39 -14.66 -4.42
CA PRO A 127 6.59 -15.86 -3.62
C PRO A 127 6.46 -15.45 -2.15
N ARG A 128 5.67 -16.20 -1.37
CA ARG A 128 5.56 -15.99 0.08
C ARG A 128 6.97 -15.98 0.65
N ALA A 129 7.56 -14.80 0.84
CA ALA A 129 8.83 -14.70 1.54
C ALA A 129 8.58 -15.28 2.93
N PRO A 130 9.43 -16.19 3.43
CA PRO A 130 9.25 -16.74 4.77
C PRO A 130 9.10 -15.56 5.74
N GLU A 131 8.08 -15.64 6.59
CA GLU A 131 7.83 -14.59 7.58
C GLU A 131 9.13 -14.33 8.36
N PRO A 132 9.54 -13.06 8.55
CA PRO A 132 10.76 -12.77 9.26
C PRO A 132 10.57 -13.18 10.72
N PRO A 133 11.55 -13.84 11.35
CA PRO A 133 11.48 -14.19 12.76
C PRO A 133 11.21 -12.93 13.60
N TYR A 134 10.31 -13.07 14.58
CA TYR A 134 9.94 -11.98 15.49
C TYR A 134 11.19 -11.32 16.09
N GLY A 135 11.32 -9.99 15.96
CA GLY A 135 12.44 -9.22 16.51
C GLY A 135 13.63 -8.98 15.58
N MET A 136 13.57 -9.39 14.31
CA MET A 136 14.59 -8.97 13.33
C MET A 136 14.41 -7.50 12.93
N LYS A 137 15.51 -6.74 12.94
CA LYS A 137 15.57 -5.39 12.34
C LYS A 137 15.27 -5.49 10.85
N ALA A 138 14.56 -4.50 10.31
CA ALA A 138 14.26 -4.38 8.88
C ALA A 138 15.52 -4.65 8.06
N VAL A 139 15.53 -5.80 7.37
CA VAL A 139 16.65 -6.18 6.51
C VAL A 139 16.53 -5.29 5.27
N ARG A 140 17.54 -4.44 5.04
CA ARG A 140 17.63 -3.72 3.76
C ARG A 140 17.61 -4.74 2.63
N PRO A 141 16.94 -4.45 1.51
CA PRO A 141 17.04 -5.32 0.34
C PRO A 141 18.51 -5.45 -0.05
N VAL A 142 18.97 -6.68 -0.25
CA VAL A 142 20.25 -6.96 -0.92
C VAL A 142 20.05 -6.56 -2.38
N GLU A 143 21.02 -5.81 -2.91
CA GLU A 143 21.10 -5.30 -4.28
C GLU A 143 20.83 -6.36 -5.36
#